data_AF-A0A2S7U1S3-F1
#
_entry.id   AF-A0A2S7U1S3-F1
#
_cell.length_a   1.000
_cell.length_b   1.000
_cell.length_c   1.000
_cell.angle_alpha   90.00
_cell.angle_beta   90.00
_cell.angle_gamma   90.00
#
_symmetry.space_group_name_H-M   'P 1'
#
loop_
_entity.id
_entity.type
_entity.pdbx_description
1 polymer ?
#
loop_
_entity_poly.entity_id
_entity_poly.type
_entity_poly.pdbx_seq_one_letter_code
_entity_poly.pdbx_strand_id
1 'polypeptide(L)' 'MNIACLTCAKAFQHAGADAAGFAILFLLAVIVPVITTVGILIFRIARREKEHFDPQYSDSFDS' A
#
# COMPACT_ATOMS: atom_id res chain seq x y z
N MET A 1 -13.75 -12.01 -6.70
CA MET A 1 -12.61 -11.09 -6.55
C MET A 1 -11.38 -11.92 -6.19
N ASN A 2 -10.51 -12.19 -7.17
CA ASN A 2 -9.29 -13.00 -6.99
C ASN A 2 -8.12 -12.02 -6.91
N ILE A 3 -7.67 -11.70 -5.68
CA ILE A 3 -6.71 -10.61 -5.40
C ILE A 3 -5.25 -11.09 -5.57
N ALA A 4 -5.03 -12.30 -6.09
CA ALA A 4 -3.68 -12.76 -6.43
C ALA A 4 -3.31 -12.27 -7.84
N CYS A 5 -2.21 -11.53 -7.95
CA CYS A 5 -1.62 -11.19 -9.25
C CYS A 5 -1.27 -12.48 -10.01
N LEU A 6 -1.35 -12.47 -11.35
CA LEU A 6 -1.12 -13.63 -12.23
C LEU A 6 0.14 -14.42 -11.85
N THR A 7 1.23 -13.73 -11.49
CA THR A 7 2.49 -14.35 -11.03
C THR A 7 2.31 -15.16 -9.74
N CYS A 8 1.57 -14.63 -8.77
CA CYS A 8 1.26 -15.34 -7.52
C CYS A 8 0.39 -16.55 -7.81
N ALA A 9 -0.65 -16.40 -8.63
CA ALA A 9 -1.55 -17.49 -9.03
C ALA A 9 -0.82 -18.63 -9.76
N LYS A 10 0.13 -18.30 -10.64
CA LYS A 10 0.93 -19.27 -11.40
C LYS A 10 1.93 -20.02 -10.53
N ALA A 11 2.53 -19.36 -9.53
CA ALA A 11 3.42 -20.01 -8.58
C ALA A 11 2.70 -21.09 -7.73
N PHE A 12 1.43 -20.87 -7.38
CA PHE A 12 0.59 -21.85 -6.70
C PHE A 12 0.23 -23.09 -7.55
N GLN A 13 0.20 -22.97 -8.88
CA GLN A 13 -0.17 -24.10 -9.74
C GLN A 13 0.94 -25.16 -9.87
N HIS A 14 2.20 -24.82 -9.54
CA HIS A 14 3.36 -25.68 -9.81
C HIS A 14 4.14 -26.10 -8.55
N ALA A 15 3.87 -25.49 -7.40
CA ALA A 15 4.54 -25.81 -6.14
C ALA A 15 3.56 -26.55 -5.20
N GLY A 16 4.03 -27.63 -4.59
CA GLY A 16 3.25 -28.46 -3.67
C GLY A 16 2.60 -27.64 -2.53
N ALA A 17 1.45 -28.13 -2.06
CA ALA A 17 0.48 -27.41 -1.23
C ALA A 17 1.08 -26.66 -0.02
N ASP A 18 2.09 -27.22 0.63
CA ASP A 18 2.60 -26.69 1.90
C ASP A 18 3.73 -25.66 1.72
N ALA A 19 4.66 -25.89 0.78
CA ALA A 19 5.81 -25.00 0.56
C ALA A 19 5.42 -23.68 -0.13
N ALA A 20 4.42 -23.71 -1.01
CA ALA A 20 3.90 -22.51 -1.67
C ALA A 20 3.20 -21.57 -0.67
N GLY A 21 2.46 -22.12 0.29
CA GLY A 21 1.75 -21.35 1.31
C GLY A 21 2.68 -20.45 2.14
N PHE A 22 3.82 -21.00 2.59
CA PHE A 22 4.79 -20.23 3.38
C PHE A 22 5.47 -19.11 2.59
N ALA A 23 5.77 -19.31 1.30
CA ALA A 23 6.38 -18.29 0.46
C ALA A 23 5.46 -17.06 0.26
N ILE A 24 4.17 -17.28 0.06
CA ILE A 24 3.20 -16.17 -0.03
C ILE A 24 3.00 -15.48 1.32
N LEU A 25 2.90 -16.23 2.41
CA LEU A 25 2.80 -15.64 3.74
C LEU A 25 3.99 -14.74 4.06
N PHE A 26 5.20 -15.14 3.68
CA PHE A 26 6.40 -14.32 3.82
C PHE A 26 6.35 -13.05 2.98
N LEU A 27 5.94 -13.15 1.71
CA LEU A 27 5.80 -11.99 0.83
C LEU A 27 4.75 -11.01 1.35
N LEU A 28 3.60 -11.51 1.82
CA LEU A 28 2.56 -10.67 2.43
C LEU A 28 3.05 -10.03 3.74
N ALA A 29 3.79 -10.76 4.56
CA ALA A 29 4.38 -10.25 5.79
C ALA A 29 5.36 -9.09 5.55
N VAL A 30 5.95 -8.98 4.36
CA VAL A 30 6.82 -7.86 3.97
C VAL A 30 6.04 -6.74 3.28
N ILE A 31 5.12 -7.07 2.36
CA ILE A 31 4.36 -6.05 1.60
C ILE A 31 3.41 -5.26 2.50
N VAL A 32 2.70 -5.93 3.41
CA VAL A 32 1.74 -5.30 4.32
C VAL A 32 2.38 -4.18 5.14
N PRO A 33 3.49 -4.40 5.90
CA PRO A 33 4.09 -3.33 6.68
C PRO A 33 4.63 -2.21 5.81
N VAL A 34 5.20 -2.49 4.62
CA VAL A 34 5.66 -1.43 3.71
C VAL A 34 4.52 -0.52 3.29
N ILE A 35 3.39 -1.09 2.85
CA ILE A 35 2.21 -0.30 2.46
C ILE A 35 1.66 0.46 3.66
N THR A 36 1.60 -0.17 4.83
CA THR A 36 1.14 0.49 6.06
C THR A 36 2.06 1.66 6.43
N THR A 37 3.38 1.50 6.38
CA THR A 37 4.33 2.58 6.68
C THR A 37 4.18 3.74 5.71
N VAL A 38 4.12 3.46 4.41
CA VAL A 38 3.93 4.51 3.39
C VAL A 38 2.60 5.24 3.61
N GLY A 39 1.51 4.51 3.86
CA GLY A 39 0.20 5.09 4.17
C GLY A 39 0.21 5.97 5.42
N ILE A 40 0.89 5.54 6.50
CA ILE A 40 1.06 6.33 7.72
C ILE A 40 1.84 7.61 7.43
N LEU A 41 2.92 7.54 6.66
CA LEU A 41 3.72 8.71 6.31
C LEU A 41 2.90 9.72 5.50
N ILE A 42 2.17 9.26 4.48
CA ILE A 42 1.26 10.11 3.70
C ILE A 42 0.22 10.76 4.60
N PHE A 43 -0.42 10.00 5.49
CA PHE A 43 -1.40 10.53 6.44
C PHE A 43 -0.79 11.60 7.36
N ARG A 44 0.43 11.38 7.85
CA ARG A 44 1.12 12.37 8.69
C ARG A 44 1.48 13.63 7.91
N ILE A 45 1.90 13.51 6.66
CA ILE A 45 2.19 14.66 5.79
C ILE A 45 0.91 15.45 5.53
N ALA A 46 -0.16 14.79 5.07
CA ALA A 46 -1.44 15.46 4.81
C ALA A 46 -2.01 16.16 6.05
N ARG A 47 -1.83 15.56 7.25
CA ARG A 47 -2.20 16.22 8.50
C ARG A 47 -1.37 17.47 8.78
N ARG A 48 -0.05 17.41 8.60
CA ARG A 48 0.83 18.57 8.76
C ARG A 48 0.50 19.65 7.74
N GLU A 49 0.25 19.28 6.49
CA GLU A 49 -0.17 20.20 5.45
C GLU A 49 -1.45 20.91 5.87
N LYS A 50 -2.45 20.21 6.42
CA LYS A 50 -3.67 20.84 6.93
C LYS A 50 -3.43 21.78 8.12
N GLU A 51 -2.56 21.40 9.06
CA GLU A 51 -2.26 22.20 10.26
C GLU A 51 -1.41 23.44 9.96
N HIS A 52 -0.51 23.36 8.98
CA HIS A 52 0.37 24.44 8.54
C HIS A 52 -0.06 25.05 7.20
N PHE A 53 -1.30 24.77 6.77
CA PHE A 53 -1.85 25.34 5.55
C PHE A 53 -2.02 26.84 5.75
N ASP A 54 -1.22 27.65 5.06
CA ASP A 54 -1.39 29.09 5.06
C ASP A 54 -2.50 29.45 4.06
N PRO A 55 -3.69 29.89 4.53
CA PRO A 55 -4.81 30.22 3.66
C PRO A 55 -4.49 31.37 2.72
N GLN A 56 -3.46 32.17 2.99
CA GLN A 56 -3.04 33.28 2.13
C GLN A 56 -2.54 32.81 0.76
N TYR A 57 -2.03 31.59 0.64
CA TYR A 57 -1.54 30.99 -0.60
C TYR A 57 -2.50 29.99 -1.23
N SER A 58 -3.75 29.90 -0.73
CA SER A 58 -4.76 29.09 -1.40
C SER A 58 -5.24 29.82 -2.65
N ASP A 59 -5.11 29.20 -3.82
CA ASP A 59 -5.63 29.76 -5.07
C ASP A 59 -7.15 30.01 -4.93
N SER A 60 -7.57 31.26 -5.09
CA SER A 60 -8.97 31.61 -5.20
C SER A 60 -9.49 31.14 -6.57
N PHE A 61 -10.59 30.39 -6.56
CA PHE A 61 -11.36 30.05 -7.77
C PHE A 61 -12.14 31.27 -8.27
N ASP A 62 -11.49 32.41 -8.46
CA ASP A 62 -12.09 33.55 -9.15
C ASP A 62 -11.60 33.52 -10.60
N SER A 63 -12.54 33.20 -11.50
CA SER A 63 -12.38 33.16 -12.97
C SER A 63 -12.73 34.51 -13.60
#